data_AF-A0A8D0IUR8-F1
#
_entry.id   AF-A0A8D0IUR8-F1
#
_cell.length_a   1.000
_cell.length_b   1.000
_cell.length_c   1.000
_cell.angle_alpha   90.00
_cell.angle_beta   90.00
_cell.angle_gamma   90.00
#
_symmetry.space_group_name_H-M   'P 1'
#
loop_
_entity.id
_entity.type
_entity.pdbx_description
1 polymer ?
#
loop_
_entity_poly.entity_id
_entity_poly.type
_entity_poly.pdbx_seq_one_letter_code
_entity_poly.pdbx_strand_id
1 'polypeptide(L)'
;MKRPDLPSGFNGWQVVDATPQETSSGIFCCGPCSVESIKNGLVYMKYDTPFIFAEVNSDKVYWQRQNDGSFKIVYVEEKAIGTLIVTKAIGSHMREDVTHIYKHPEGSEAERKAVETAAAHGSKPNVYATRDSAEDVAVQVEAQDAVMGQDLTVCVVLTNRGGSRRTVKLHLYLSVTFYTGVTGSVFKESKKEVVLEPGASERVTMPVAYKEYQPHLVDQGAMLLNVSGHVKENGQVLAKQHTFRLRTPDLSLTLLGAAVVGQECEVQIVFKNPLPVTLTNVVFRLEGSGLQRPKILNVGDIGGNETVTLRQTFVPVRPGPRQLIASLDSPQLSQVHGVIQVDVAPAAGGGVFSDARGNSRSGETIPMASRGEA
;
A
#
# COMPACT_ATOMS: atom_id res chain seq x y z
N MET A 1 11.51 -6.88 21.62
CA MET A 1 11.47 -6.94 23.10
C MET A 1 11.48 -8.40 23.57
N LYS A 2 11.73 -8.66 24.86
CA LYS A 2 11.53 -10.01 25.44
C LYS A 2 10.04 -10.28 25.66
N ARG A 3 9.62 -11.55 25.59
CA ARG A 3 8.24 -12.03 25.86
C ARG A 3 8.23 -13.05 27.00
N PRO A 4 8.43 -12.62 28.26
CA PRO A 4 8.44 -13.53 29.41
C PRO A 4 7.06 -14.16 29.69
N ASP A 5 6.01 -13.61 29.09
CA ASP A 5 4.64 -14.12 29.11
C ASP A 5 4.39 -15.28 28.13
N LEU A 6 5.32 -15.55 27.22
CA LEU A 6 5.28 -16.65 26.24
C LEU A 6 6.40 -17.67 26.52
N PRO A 7 6.32 -18.89 25.94
CA PRO A 7 7.43 -19.83 25.96
C PRO A 7 8.73 -19.26 25.37
N SER A 8 9.85 -19.95 25.58
CA SER A 8 11.10 -19.58 24.91
C SER A 8 10.97 -19.65 23.39
N GLY A 9 11.50 -18.66 22.68
CA GLY A 9 11.49 -18.58 21.22
C GLY A 9 10.73 -17.39 20.65
N PHE A 10 9.88 -16.72 21.44
CA PHE A 10 9.01 -15.64 20.94
C PHE A 10 9.53 -14.20 21.19
N ASN A 11 10.79 -14.06 21.59
CA ASN A 11 11.47 -12.77 21.74
C ASN A 11 11.72 -12.10 20.36
N GLY A 12 12.11 -10.83 20.37
CA GLY A 12 12.56 -10.13 19.16
C GLY A 12 11.53 -9.12 18.64
N TRP A 13 11.32 -9.06 17.32
CA TRP A 13 10.35 -8.17 16.69
C TRP A 13 8.93 -8.52 17.14
N GLN A 14 8.15 -7.50 17.48
CA GLN A 14 6.74 -7.65 17.82
C GLN A 14 5.94 -6.69 16.94
N VAL A 15 4.86 -7.19 16.35
CA VAL A 15 3.92 -6.38 15.59
C VAL A 15 3.00 -5.66 16.56
N VAL A 16 2.87 -4.35 16.38
CA VAL A 16 1.87 -3.52 17.02
C VAL A 16 1.20 -2.74 15.90
N ASP A 17 -0.10 -2.97 15.72
CA ASP A 17 -0.91 -2.18 14.79
C ASP A 17 -1.86 -1.28 15.58
N ALA A 18 -1.65 0.02 15.41
CA ALA A 18 -2.46 1.06 16.04
C ALA A 18 -3.65 1.47 15.16
N THR A 19 -3.78 0.90 13.96
CA THR A 19 -4.90 1.16 13.04
C THR A 19 -6.16 0.48 13.57
N PRO A 20 -7.26 1.21 13.80
CA PRO A 20 -8.51 0.61 14.23
C PRO A 20 -9.10 -0.30 13.15
N GLN A 21 -8.90 -1.63 13.25
CA GLN A 21 -9.46 -2.60 12.32
C GLN A 21 -10.56 -3.45 12.99
N GLU A 22 -10.21 -4.24 14.01
CA GLU A 22 -11.15 -4.97 14.86
C GLU A 22 -10.89 -4.67 16.34
N THR A 23 -11.87 -4.93 17.21
CA THR A 23 -11.70 -4.71 18.65
C THR A 23 -10.99 -5.89 19.30
N SER A 24 -9.85 -5.65 19.95
CA SER A 24 -9.26 -6.57 20.93
C SER A 24 -9.74 -6.19 22.32
N SER A 25 -10.51 -7.06 22.98
CA SER A 25 -11.10 -6.79 24.30
C SER A 25 -11.91 -5.48 24.39
N GLY A 26 -12.56 -5.08 23.28
CA GLY A 26 -13.35 -3.84 23.21
C GLY A 26 -12.54 -2.56 22.89
N ILE A 27 -11.23 -2.67 22.67
CA ILE A 27 -10.36 -1.54 22.25
C ILE A 27 -9.84 -1.82 20.82
N PHE A 28 -9.81 -0.79 19.98
CA PHE A 28 -9.27 -0.88 18.63
C PHE A 28 -7.74 -0.77 18.63
N CYS A 29 -7.08 -1.90 18.83
CA CYS A 29 -5.62 -2.06 18.69
C CYS A 29 -5.28 -3.53 18.48
N CYS A 30 -4.08 -3.81 17.96
CA CYS A 30 -3.55 -5.17 17.84
C CYS A 30 -2.10 -5.24 18.33
N GLY A 31 -1.79 -6.30 19.09
CA GLY A 31 -0.45 -6.63 19.56
C GLY A 31 -0.17 -6.24 21.02
N PRO A 32 1.07 -6.45 21.51
CA PRO A 32 2.25 -6.90 20.77
C PRO A 32 2.18 -8.40 20.39
N CYS A 33 2.30 -8.68 19.10
CA CYS A 33 2.30 -10.04 18.54
C CYS A 33 3.69 -10.47 18.11
N SER A 34 4.12 -11.67 18.49
CA SER A 34 5.44 -12.18 18.09
C SER A 34 5.45 -12.53 16.61
N VAL A 35 6.42 -11.99 15.87
CA VAL A 35 6.65 -12.34 14.45
C VAL A 35 6.86 -13.84 14.27
N GLU A 36 7.48 -14.51 15.26
CA GLU A 36 7.66 -15.97 15.25
C GLU A 36 6.34 -16.74 15.36
N SER A 37 5.37 -16.22 16.14
CA SER A 37 4.02 -16.81 16.21
C SER A 37 3.31 -16.70 14.87
N ILE A 38 3.44 -15.55 14.20
CA ILE A 38 2.85 -15.30 12.88
C ILE A 38 3.46 -16.26 11.84
N LYS A 39 4.79 -16.34 11.76
CA LYS A 39 5.49 -17.20 10.79
C LYS A 39 5.08 -18.66 10.84
N ASN A 40 4.78 -19.17 12.03
CA ASN A 40 4.46 -20.58 12.24
C ASN A 40 2.96 -20.85 12.41
N GLY A 41 2.08 -19.85 12.20
CA GLY A 41 0.64 -20.03 12.31
C GLY A 41 0.15 -20.33 13.74
N LEU A 42 0.90 -19.95 14.77
CA LEU A 42 0.58 -20.21 16.17
C LEU A 42 -0.42 -19.17 16.70
N VAL A 43 -1.59 -19.11 16.06
CA VAL A 43 -2.61 -18.07 16.28
C VAL A 43 -3.23 -18.07 17.67
N TYR A 44 -3.03 -19.13 18.46
CA TYR A 44 -3.45 -19.20 19.86
C TYR A 44 -2.51 -18.45 20.82
N MET A 45 -1.35 -17.98 20.36
CA MET A 45 -0.45 -17.15 21.18
C MET A 45 -1.01 -15.74 21.33
N LYS A 46 -0.86 -15.16 22.52
CA LYS A 46 -1.20 -13.75 22.75
C LYS A 46 -0.12 -12.83 22.17
N TYR A 47 -0.44 -11.62 21.71
CA TYR A 47 -1.75 -10.99 21.59
C TYR A 47 -2.15 -10.90 20.10
N ASP A 48 -3.44 -11.07 19.81
CA ASP A 48 -4.05 -10.79 18.49
C ASP A 48 -3.39 -11.50 17.28
N THR A 49 -2.69 -12.61 17.53
CA THR A 49 -2.02 -13.39 16.48
C THR A 49 -2.95 -13.84 15.35
N PRO A 50 -4.22 -14.27 15.57
CA PRO A 50 -5.09 -14.66 14.47
C PRO A 50 -5.34 -13.51 13.48
N PHE A 51 -5.48 -12.29 14.00
CA PHE A 51 -5.74 -11.10 13.20
C PHE A 51 -4.54 -10.76 12.33
N ILE A 52 -3.37 -10.61 12.96
CA ILE A 52 -2.15 -10.23 12.25
C ILE A 52 -1.68 -11.35 11.31
N PHE A 53 -1.92 -12.62 11.64
CA PHE A 53 -1.67 -13.74 10.72
C PHE A 53 -2.51 -13.61 9.45
N ALA A 54 -3.80 -13.27 9.60
CA ALA A 54 -4.69 -13.10 8.46
C ALA A 54 -4.25 -11.94 7.53
N GLU A 55 -3.68 -10.86 8.06
CA GLU A 55 -3.17 -9.73 7.27
C GLU A 55 -2.05 -10.12 6.29
N VAL A 56 -1.29 -11.19 6.58
CA VAL A 56 -0.11 -11.58 5.80
C VAL A 56 -0.19 -12.96 5.14
N ASN A 57 -1.13 -13.82 5.55
CA ASN A 57 -1.23 -15.22 5.08
C ASN A 57 -2.65 -15.66 4.67
N SER A 58 -3.63 -14.73 4.52
CA SER A 58 -4.98 -15.14 4.10
C SER A 58 -5.04 -15.56 2.63
N ASP A 59 -5.81 -16.61 2.34
CA ASP A 59 -6.16 -17.00 0.98
C ASP A 59 -7.42 -16.22 0.53
N LYS A 60 -7.47 -15.78 -0.73
CA LYS A 60 -8.72 -15.23 -1.31
C LYS A 60 -9.55 -16.37 -1.88
N VAL A 61 -10.69 -16.64 -1.25
CA VAL A 61 -11.63 -17.68 -1.71
C VAL A 61 -12.80 -17.04 -2.44
N TYR A 62 -12.95 -17.37 -3.72
CA TYR A 62 -14.04 -16.91 -4.56
C TYR A 62 -15.19 -17.91 -4.51
N TRP A 63 -16.37 -17.43 -4.10
CA TRP A 63 -17.59 -18.22 -3.99
C TRP A 63 -18.60 -17.79 -5.04
N GLN A 64 -19.23 -18.76 -5.69
CA GLN A 64 -20.38 -18.54 -6.56
C GLN A 64 -21.64 -19.07 -5.90
N ARG A 65 -22.64 -18.19 -5.73
CA ARG A 65 -23.98 -18.57 -5.30
C ARG A 65 -24.69 -19.33 -6.42
N GLN A 66 -25.16 -20.53 -6.10
CA GLN A 66 -25.89 -21.40 -7.00
C GLN A 66 -27.39 -21.08 -6.98
N ASN A 67 -28.13 -21.61 -7.96
CA ASN A 67 -29.57 -21.37 -8.09
C ASN A 67 -30.39 -21.89 -6.90
N ASP A 68 -29.92 -22.96 -6.24
CA ASP A 68 -30.51 -23.53 -5.02
C ASP A 68 -30.16 -22.74 -3.74
N GLY A 69 -29.38 -21.66 -3.87
CA GLY A 69 -28.93 -20.83 -2.75
C GLY A 69 -27.65 -21.31 -2.07
N SER A 70 -27.11 -22.48 -2.43
CA SER A 70 -25.82 -22.96 -1.95
C SER A 70 -24.65 -22.14 -2.51
N PHE A 71 -23.45 -22.31 -1.94
CA PHE A 71 -22.22 -21.67 -2.43
C PHE A 71 -21.20 -22.72 -2.84
N LYS A 72 -20.60 -22.52 -4.02
CA LYS A 72 -19.50 -23.35 -4.55
C LYS A 72 -18.22 -22.53 -4.62
N ILE A 73 -17.10 -23.09 -4.18
CA ILE A 73 -15.77 -22.50 -4.40
C ILE A 73 -15.47 -22.59 -5.89
N VAL A 74 -15.14 -21.46 -6.52
CA VAL A 74 -14.79 -21.39 -7.95
C VAL A 74 -13.32 -21.13 -8.19
N TYR A 75 -12.62 -20.53 -7.22
CA TYR A 75 -11.19 -20.25 -7.29
C TYR A 75 -10.65 -19.94 -5.89
N VAL A 76 -9.41 -20.35 -5.62
CA VAL A 76 -8.67 -19.99 -4.41
C VAL A 76 -7.34 -19.37 -4.82
N GLU A 77 -7.13 -18.11 -4.48
CA GLU A 77 -5.85 -17.42 -4.71
C GLU A 77 -5.03 -17.44 -3.41
N GLU A 78 -4.18 -18.46 -3.28
CA GLU A 78 -3.36 -18.70 -2.07
C GLU A 78 -2.25 -17.65 -1.86
N LYS A 79 -1.81 -17.00 -2.95
CA LYS A 79 -0.63 -16.11 -2.96
C LYS A 79 -1.01 -14.64 -3.03
N ALA A 80 -2.24 -14.30 -2.65
CA ALA A 80 -2.81 -12.98 -2.88
C ALA A 80 -2.45 -11.95 -1.79
N ILE A 81 -2.12 -12.41 -0.58
CA ILE A 81 -1.99 -11.59 0.62
C ILE A 81 -0.56 -11.66 1.17
N GLY A 82 -0.10 -10.57 1.80
CA GLY A 82 1.26 -10.45 2.32
C GLY A 82 2.34 -10.70 1.26
N THR A 83 2.13 -10.17 0.05
CA THR A 83 3.00 -10.43 -1.11
C THR A 83 4.39 -9.81 -0.97
N LEU A 84 4.50 -8.68 -0.27
CA LEU A 84 5.74 -7.99 0.00
C LEU A 84 5.62 -7.20 1.31
N ILE A 85 6.47 -7.53 2.27
CA ILE A 85 6.59 -6.81 3.55
C ILE A 85 7.98 -6.19 3.58
N VAL A 86 8.04 -4.87 3.68
CA VAL A 86 9.31 -4.11 3.61
C VAL A 86 9.47 -3.18 4.79
N THR A 87 10.72 -2.95 5.15
CA THR A 87 11.12 -1.89 6.07
C THR A 87 12.24 -1.05 5.44
N LYS A 88 12.60 0.07 6.06
CA LYS A 88 13.76 0.86 5.62
C LYS A 88 15.04 0.16 6.07
N ALA A 89 15.97 -0.06 5.13
CA ALA A 89 17.27 -0.66 5.42
C ALA A 89 18.09 0.16 6.43
N ILE A 90 18.89 -0.53 7.23
CA ILE A 90 19.82 0.08 8.18
C ILE A 90 20.87 0.88 7.40
N GLY A 91 21.06 2.15 7.76
CA GLY A 91 22.06 3.03 7.12
C GLY A 91 21.79 3.42 5.67
N SER A 92 20.63 3.05 5.09
CA SER A 92 20.28 3.33 3.69
C SER A 92 18.83 3.79 3.54
N HIS A 93 18.51 4.48 2.44
CA HIS A 93 17.14 4.83 2.06
C HIS A 93 16.44 3.75 1.23
N MET A 94 17.15 2.65 0.93
CA MET A 94 16.58 1.52 0.21
C MET A 94 15.61 0.72 1.10
N ARG A 95 14.66 0.08 0.44
CA ARG A 95 13.79 -0.92 1.07
C ARG A 95 14.58 -2.20 1.38
N GLU A 96 14.26 -2.80 2.51
CA GLU A 96 14.69 -4.14 2.92
C GLU A 96 13.46 -5.05 2.92
N ASP A 97 13.52 -6.16 2.18
CA ASP A 97 12.46 -7.16 2.14
C ASP A 97 12.55 -8.06 3.37
N VAL A 98 11.53 -7.99 4.22
CA VAL A 98 11.40 -8.77 5.45
C VAL A 98 10.24 -9.77 5.35
N THR A 99 9.69 -10.04 4.16
CA THR A 99 8.57 -10.99 3.99
C THR A 99 8.87 -12.36 4.62
N HIS A 100 10.12 -12.81 4.46
CA HIS A 100 10.62 -14.09 4.97
C HIS A 100 10.64 -14.23 6.50
N ILE A 101 10.53 -13.13 7.27
CA ILE A 101 10.41 -13.22 8.74
C ILE A 101 8.96 -13.42 9.17
N TYR A 102 7.99 -13.04 8.34
CA TYR A 102 6.55 -13.15 8.64
C TYR A 102 5.92 -14.43 8.10
N LYS A 103 6.47 -15.01 7.03
CA LYS A 103 5.93 -16.23 6.42
C LYS A 103 7.00 -17.07 5.76
N HIS A 104 6.70 -18.35 5.61
CA HIS A 104 7.53 -19.29 4.86
C HIS A 104 7.40 -19.06 3.34
N PRO A 105 8.35 -19.55 2.53
CA PRO A 105 8.28 -19.40 1.08
C PRO A 105 6.99 -20.00 0.50
N GLU A 106 6.34 -19.24 -0.40
CA GLU A 106 5.09 -19.61 -1.05
C GLU A 106 5.14 -20.97 -1.76
N GLY A 107 4.26 -21.90 -1.39
CA GLY A 107 4.23 -23.26 -1.94
C GLY A 107 5.19 -24.26 -1.29
N SER A 108 5.85 -23.89 -0.19
CA SER A 108 6.60 -24.83 0.64
C SER A 108 5.68 -25.60 1.59
N GLU A 109 6.07 -26.81 2.00
CA GLU A 109 5.32 -27.58 3.01
C GLU A 109 5.18 -26.82 4.34
N ALA A 110 6.20 -26.03 4.71
CA ALA A 110 6.18 -25.22 5.93
C ALA A 110 5.14 -24.09 5.87
N GLU A 111 4.99 -23.45 4.70
CA GLU A 111 3.95 -22.44 4.46
C GLU A 111 2.57 -23.08 4.61
N ARG A 112 2.32 -24.22 3.95
CA ARG A 112 1.01 -24.87 4.07
C ARG A 112 0.70 -25.36 5.47
N LYS A 113 1.67 -25.95 6.16
CA LYS A 113 1.51 -26.35 7.55
C LYS A 113 1.16 -25.17 8.47
N ALA A 114 1.76 -24.00 8.26
CA ALA A 114 1.44 -22.81 9.05
C ALA A 114 -0.01 -22.35 8.82
N VAL A 115 -0.47 -22.30 7.57
CA VAL A 115 -1.86 -21.93 7.24
C VAL A 115 -2.86 -22.95 7.76
N GLU A 116 -2.57 -24.25 7.64
CA GLU A 116 -3.41 -25.32 8.19
C GLU A 116 -3.48 -25.25 9.73
N THR A 117 -2.36 -25.01 10.40
CA THR A 117 -2.31 -24.83 11.86
C THR A 117 -3.17 -23.66 12.30
N ALA A 118 -3.08 -22.53 11.60
CA ALA A 118 -3.91 -21.35 11.87
C ALA A 118 -5.41 -21.62 11.59
N ALA A 119 -5.73 -22.24 10.45
CA ALA A 119 -7.10 -22.53 10.04
C ALA A 119 -7.79 -23.54 10.97
N ALA A 120 -7.05 -24.51 11.53
CA ALA A 120 -7.57 -25.46 12.51
C ALA A 120 -8.07 -24.78 13.81
N HIS A 121 -7.57 -23.58 14.09
CA HIS A 121 -7.99 -22.75 15.22
C HIS A 121 -8.99 -21.64 14.81
N GLY A 122 -9.41 -21.62 13.54
CA GLY A 122 -10.31 -20.64 12.96
C GLY A 122 -11.75 -21.13 12.79
N SER A 123 -12.59 -20.29 12.18
CA SER A 123 -14.03 -20.54 12.00
C SER A 123 -14.38 -21.50 10.85
N LYS A 124 -13.44 -21.80 9.96
CA LYS A 124 -13.64 -22.71 8.82
C LYS A 124 -12.44 -23.66 8.64
N PRO A 125 -12.32 -24.72 9.45
CA PRO A 125 -11.16 -25.64 9.41
C PRO A 125 -11.09 -26.49 8.13
N ASN A 126 -12.21 -26.67 7.41
CA ASN A 126 -12.31 -27.57 6.26
C ASN A 126 -12.36 -26.85 4.89
N VAL A 127 -11.96 -25.57 4.81
CA VAL A 127 -12.06 -24.78 3.55
C VAL A 127 -11.32 -25.43 2.39
N TYR A 128 -10.22 -26.15 2.66
CA TYR A 128 -9.37 -26.74 1.63
C TYR A 128 -9.70 -28.21 1.32
N ALA A 129 -10.69 -28.81 1.98
CA ALA A 129 -11.05 -30.22 1.80
C ALA A 129 -11.75 -30.52 0.45
N THR A 130 -12.22 -29.50 -0.26
CA THR A 130 -12.99 -29.61 -1.51
C THR A 130 -12.35 -28.76 -2.61
N ARG A 131 -11.29 -29.27 -3.25
CA ARG A 131 -10.69 -28.69 -4.46
C ARG A 131 -11.14 -29.44 -5.70
N ASP A 132 -12.42 -29.32 -6.04
CA ASP A 132 -12.98 -29.93 -7.25
C ASP A 132 -13.00 -28.92 -8.41
N SER A 133 -11.85 -28.69 -9.04
CA SER A 133 -11.81 -28.29 -10.45
C SER A 133 -10.41 -28.42 -11.06
N ALA A 134 -10.32 -29.15 -12.18
CA ALA A 134 -9.19 -29.02 -13.09
C ALA A 134 -9.31 -27.67 -13.81
N GLU A 135 -8.53 -26.68 -13.37
CA GLU A 135 -8.43 -25.37 -14.00
C GLU A 135 -7.41 -25.43 -15.14
N ASP A 136 -7.86 -25.19 -16.38
CA ASP A 136 -6.98 -25.20 -17.55
C ASP A 136 -6.87 -23.84 -18.25
N VAL A 137 -7.69 -22.86 -17.88
CA VAL A 137 -7.50 -21.46 -18.28
C VAL A 137 -7.03 -20.62 -17.09
N ALA A 138 -5.89 -19.95 -17.23
CA ALA A 138 -5.33 -19.05 -16.23
C ALA A 138 -5.54 -17.58 -16.61
N VAL A 139 -5.71 -16.72 -15.59
CA VAL A 139 -5.89 -15.27 -15.75
C VAL A 139 -4.76 -14.52 -15.07
N GLN A 140 -4.11 -13.62 -15.81
CA GLN A 140 -3.11 -12.69 -15.29
C GLN A 140 -3.47 -11.27 -15.67
N VAL A 141 -3.09 -10.30 -14.85
CA VAL A 141 -3.24 -8.87 -15.14
C VAL A 141 -1.85 -8.30 -15.29
N GLU A 142 -1.56 -7.70 -16.43
CA GLU A 142 -0.31 -6.98 -16.67
C GLU A 142 -0.48 -5.55 -16.14
N ALA A 143 0.30 -5.20 -15.12
CA ALA A 143 0.31 -3.85 -14.58
C ALA A 143 1.18 -2.95 -15.47
N GLN A 144 0.60 -1.89 -16.02
CA GLN A 144 1.34 -0.80 -16.65
C GLN A 144 1.56 0.31 -15.63
N ASP A 145 2.62 1.08 -15.85
CA ASP A 145 2.89 2.30 -15.09
C ASP A 145 1.83 3.35 -15.41
N ALA A 146 0.79 3.40 -14.58
CA ALA A 146 -0.28 4.37 -14.72
C ALA A 146 0.12 5.67 -14.00
N VAL A 147 0.10 6.79 -14.73
CA VAL A 147 0.41 8.13 -14.19
C VAL A 147 -0.88 8.94 -14.09
N MET A 148 -1.06 9.62 -12.96
CA MET A 148 -2.20 10.51 -12.74
C MET A 148 -2.28 11.58 -13.83
N GLY A 149 -3.47 11.78 -14.42
CA GLY A 149 -3.68 12.78 -15.47
C GLY A 149 -3.52 12.26 -16.90
N GLN A 150 -3.00 11.04 -17.08
CA GLN A 150 -2.77 10.43 -18.40
C GLN A 150 -3.80 9.34 -18.72
N ASP A 151 -3.98 9.06 -20.00
CA ASP A 151 -4.70 7.86 -20.45
C ASP A 151 -3.91 6.61 -20.05
N LEU A 152 -4.61 5.53 -19.71
CA LEU A 152 -4.00 4.25 -19.32
C LEU A 152 -4.60 3.09 -20.10
N THR A 153 -3.89 1.95 -20.15
CA THR A 153 -4.43 0.72 -20.72
C THR A 153 -4.35 -0.41 -19.70
N VAL A 154 -5.51 -0.99 -19.37
CA VAL A 154 -5.58 -2.21 -18.55
C VAL A 154 -5.43 -3.41 -19.48
N CYS A 155 -4.55 -4.35 -19.14
CA CYS A 155 -4.29 -5.56 -19.94
C CYS A 155 -4.50 -6.83 -19.10
N VAL A 156 -5.36 -7.72 -19.60
CA VAL A 156 -5.61 -9.05 -19.03
C VAL A 156 -5.10 -10.10 -19.99
N VAL A 157 -4.28 -11.02 -19.50
CA VAL A 157 -3.75 -12.15 -20.25
C VAL A 157 -4.53 -13.40 -19.86
N LEU A 158 -5.11 -14.07 -20.85
CA LEU A 158 -5.70 -15.39 -20.69
C LEU A 158 -4.75 -16.42 -21.27
N THR A 159 -4.47 -17.49 -20.53
CA THR A 159 -3.60 -18.59 -20.99
C THR A 159 -4.32 -19.91 -20.90
N ASN A 160 -4.44 -20.61 -22.03
CA ASN A 160 -4.94 -21.99 -22.06
C ASN A 160 -3.79 -22.96 -21.81
N ARG A 161 -3.78 -23.59 -20.64
CA ARG A 161 -2.83 -24.62 -20.21
C ARG A 161 -3.30 -26.04 -20.55
N GLY A 162 -4.50 -26.16 -21.11
CA GLY A 162 -5.10 -27.43 -21.51
C GLY A 162 -4.69 -27.90 -22.91
N GLY A 163 -5.03 -29.15 -23.21
CA GLY A 163 -4.77 -29.78 -24.52
C GLY A 163 -5.86 -29.54 -25.56
N SER A 164 -6.94 -28.83 -25.22
CA SER A 164 -8.09 -28.58 -26.10
C SER A 164 -8.38 -27.09 -26.22
N ARG A 165 -8.96 -26.70 -27.35
CA ARG A 165 -9.43 -25.33 -27.58
C ARG A 165 -10.44 -24.91 -26.50
N ARG A 166 -10.35 -23.65 -26.07
CA ARG A 166 -11.22 -23.03 -25.07
C ARG A 166 -11.82 -21.73 -25.60
N THR A 167 -13.09 -21.50 -25.28
CA THR A 167 -13.79 -20.27 -25.60
C THR A 167 -14.22 -19.59 -24.30
N VAL A 168 -13.66 -18.41 -24.03
CA VAL A 168 -13.84 -17.68 -22.79
C VAL A 168 -14.76 -16.48 -23.03
N LYS A 169 -15.88 -16.42 -22.32
CA LYS A 169 -16.65 -15.18 -22.17
C LYS A 169 -16.04 -14.39 -21.02
N LEU A 170 -15.41 -13.26 -21.31
CA LEU A 170 -14.67 -12.44 -20.35
C LEU A 170 -15.37 -11.10 -20.15
N HIS A 171 -15.60 -10.73 -18.89
CA HIS A 171 -16.13 -9.45 -18.46
C HIS A 171 -15.12 -8.75 -17.54
N LEU A 172 -14.83 -7.49 -17.84
CA LEU A 172 -13.94 -6.61 -17.08
C LEU A 172 -14.76 -5.46 -16.51
N TYR A 173 -14.56 -5.15 -15.23
CA TYR A 173 -15.17 -4.01 -14.56
C TYR A 173 -14.08 -3.20 -13.87
N LEU A 174 -14.04 -1.90 -14.15
CA LEU A 174 -13.11 -0.98 -13.52
C LEU A 174 -13.87 0.02 -12.64
N SER A 175 -13.44 0.10 -11.39
CA SER A 175 -13.92 1.05 -10.40
C SER A 175 -12.76 1.71 -9.67
N VAL A 176 -13.04 2.82 -9.00
CA VAL A 176 -12.11 3.41 -8.03
C VAL A 176 -12.24 2.69 -6.70
N THR A 177 -11.16 2.65 -5.91
CA THR A 177 -11.18 2.09 -4.56
C THR A 177 -10.35 2.95 -3.63
N PHE A 178 -10.80 3.09 -2.39
CA PHE A 178 -10.02 3.71 -1.33
C PHE A 178 -8.92 2.74 -0.88
N TYR A 179 -7.86 3.25 -0.25
CA TYR A 179 -6.79 2.40 0.30
C TYR A 179 -7.30 1.39 1.34
N THR A 180 -8.45 1.65 1.95
CA THR A 180 -9.14 0.76 2.89
C THR A 180 -9.92 -0.37 2.21
N GLY A 181 -10.00 -0.41 0.87
CA GLY A 181 -10.73 -1.42 0.10
C GLY A 181 -12.20 -1.09 -0.18
N VAL A 182 -12.74 0.00 0.37
CA VAL A 182 -14.08 0.49 0.00
C VAL A 182 -14.06 0.85 -1.49
N THR A 183 -15.02 0.33 -2.25
CA THR A 183 -15.05 0.46 -3.71
C THR A 183 -16.15 1.44 -4.12
N GLY A 184 -15.84 2.34 -5.05
CA GLY A 184 -16.81 3.22 -5.69
C GLY A 184 -17.61 2.52 -6.79
N SER A 185 -18.42 3.28 -7.53
CA SER A 185 -19.15 2.74 -8.67
C SER A 185 -18.22 2.28 -9.79
N VAL A 186 -18.62 1.24 -10.52
CA VAL A 186 -17.99 0.87 -11.79
C VAL A 186 -18.19 2.02 -12.78
N PHE A 187 -17.09 2.53 -13.33
CA PHE A 187 -17.12 3.61 -14.32
C PHE A 187 -16.79 3.14 -15.74
N LYS A 188 -16.21 1.94 -15.89
CA LYS A 188 -15.95 1.34 -17.19
C LYS A 188 -16.12 -0.18 -17.16
N GLU A 189 -16.74 -0.72 -18.21
CA GLU A 189 -16.86 -2.17 -18.42
C GLU A 189 -16.42 -2.58 -19.83
N SER A 190 -15.99 -3.84 -19.98
CA SER A 190 -15.70 -4.45 -21.27
C SER A 190 -16.13 -5.91 -21.27
N LYS A 191 -16.81 -6.35 -22.33
CA LYS A 191 -17.23 -7.74 -22.54
C LYS A 191 -16.61 -8.24 -23.83
N LYS A 192 -15.89 -9.36 -23.78
CA LYS A 192 -15.26 -9.98 -24.95
C LYS A 192 -15.45 -11.49 -24.92
N GLU A 193 -15.50 -12.08 -26.10
CA GLU A 193 -15.38 -13.51 -26.27
C GLU A 193 -14.01 -13.80 -26.88
N VAL A 194 -13.22 -14.64 -26.21
CA VAL A 194 -11.84 -14.94 -26.59
C VAL A 194 -11.73 -16.43 -26.87
N VAL A 195 -11.18 -16.78 -28.02
CA VAL A 195 -10.89 -18.16 -28.40
C VAL A 195 -9.40 -18.40 -28.17
N LEU A 196 -9.07 -19.46 -27.42
CA LEU A 196 -7.72 -19.86 -27.09
C LEU A 196 -7.46 -21.26 -27.66
N GLU A 197 -6.50 -21.37 -28.56
CA GLU A 197 -5.97 -22.67 -28.98
C GLU A 197 -5.17 -23.33 -27.83
N PRO A 198 -4.94 -24.66 -27.86
CA PRO A 198 -4.15 -25.35 -26.84
C PRO A 198 -2.78 -24.71 -26.63
N GLY A 199 -2.41 -24.42 -25.38
CA GLY A 199 -1.15 -23.76 -25.02
C GLY A 199 -1.07 -22.26 -25.34
N ALA A 200 -2.07 -21.67 -26.00
CA ALA A 200 -2.04 -20.28 -26.44
C ALA A 200 -2.31 -19.29 -25.29
N SER A 201 -1.80 -18.08 -25.45
CA SER A 201 -2.13 -16.93 -24.58
C SER A 201 -2.62 -15.76 -25.41
N GLU A 202 -3.67 -15.09 -24.96
CA GLU A 202 -4.26 -13.92 -25.62
C GLU A 202 -4.35 -12.73 -24.69
N ARG A 203 -4.10 -11.54 -25.24
CA ARG A 203 -4.16 -10.27 -24.52
C ARG A 203 -5.46 -9.54 -24.78
N VAL A 204 -6.19 -9.25 -23.71
CA VAL A 204 -7.39 -8.42 -23.73
C VAL A 204 -7.08 -7.06 -23.13
N THR A 205 -7.08 -6.04 -23.98
CA THR A 205 -6.85 -4.64 -23.57
C THR A 205 -8.15 -3.87 -23.39
N MET A 206 -8.13 -2.94 -22.43
CA MET A 206 -9.15 -1.95 -22.14
C MET A 206 -8.49 -0.57 -21.96
N PRO A 207 -8.46 0.27 -23.01
CA PRO A 207 -8.00 1.65 -22.92
C PRO A 207 -8.94 2.48 -22.06
N VAL A 208 -8.40 3.34 -21.21
CA VAL A 208 -9.15 4.19 -20.27
C VAL A 208 -8.61 5.61 -20.38
N ALA A 209 -9.42 6.52 -20.91
CA ALA A 209 -9.02 7.92 -21.04
C ALA A 209 -9.11 8.65 -19.69
N TYR A 210 -8.29 9.68 -19.49
CA TYR A 210 -8.31 10.52 -18.28
C TYR A 210 -9.72 11.02 -17.94
N LYS A 211 -10.44 11.50 -18.95
CA LYS A 211 -11.80 12.02 -18.79
C LYS A 211 -12.81 10.98 -18.28
N GLU A 212 -12.56 9.69 -18.49
CA GLU A 212 -13.45 8.63 -18.03
C GLU A 212 -13.27 8.36 -16.53
N TYR A 213 -12.04 8.45 -16.00
CA TYR A 213 -11.78 8.12 -14.60
C TYR A 213 -11.68 9.36 -13.69
N GLN A 214 -11.34 10.53 -14.23
CA GLN A 214 -11.20 11.79 -13.49
C GLN A 214 -12.37 12.12 -12.55
N PRO A 215 -13.66 12.00 -12.95
CA PRO A 215 -14.76 12.35 -12.06
C PRO A 215 -14.97 11.34 -10.92
N HIS A 216 -14.32 10.19 -10.97
CA HIS A 216 -14.43 9.13 -9.97
C HIS A 216 -13.25 9.11 -9.01
N LEU A 217 -12.16 9.83 -9.28
CA LEU A 217 -10.94 9.76 -8.48
C LEU A 217 -11.23 10.01 -6.99
N VAL A 218 -10.80 9.06 -6.18
CA VAL A 218 -10.79 9.15 -4.71
C VAL A 218 -9.35 9.32 -4.24
N ASP A 219 -9.16 9.51 -2.92
CA ASP A 219 -7.83 9.66 -2.36
C ASP A 219 -6.91 8.49 -2.76
N GLN A 220 -5.65 8.82 -2.99
CA GLN A 220 -4.58 7.94 -3.45
C GLN A 220 -4.68 7.43 -4.89
N GLY A 221 -5.78 7.70 -5.62
CA GLY A 221 -5.89 7.28 -7.03
C GLY A 221 -5.78 5.77 -7.23
N ALA A 222 -6.28 4.98 -6.28
CA ALA A 222 -6.32 3.53 -6.38
C ALA A 222 -7.54 3.06 -7.22
N MET A 223 -7.30 2.05 -8.04
CA MET A 223 -8.23 1.48 -9.01
C MET A 223 -8.38 -0.01 -8.74
N LEU A 224 -9.60 -0.52 -8.86
CA LEU A 224 -9.93 -1.94 -8.73
C LEU A 224 -10.46 -2.48 -10.07
N LEU A 225 -9.72 -3.43 -10.64
CA LEU A 225 -10.16 -4.25 -11.75
C LEU A 225 -10.78 -5.54 -11.22
N ASN A 226 -12.05 -5.78 -11.53
CA ASN A 226 -12.70 -7.07 -11.38
C ASN A 226 -12.72 -7.77 -12.74
N VAL A 227 -12.16 -8.96 -12.80
CA VAL A 227 -12.18 -9.86 -13.95
C VAL A 227 -13.10 -11.01 -13.63
N SER A 228 -14.14 -11.21 -14.43
CA SER A 228 -14.99 -12.40 -14.36
C SER A 228 -15.07 -13.07 -15.73
N GLY A 229 -15.21 -14.38 -15.75
CA GLY A 229 -15.37 -15.09 -17.00
C GLY A 229 -15.89 -16.50 -16.86
N HIS A 230 -16.26 -17.07 -18.01
CA HIS A 230 -16.75 -18.43 -18.11
C HIS A 230 -16.17 -19.11 -19.34
N VAL A 231 -15.59 -20.29 -19.13
CA VAL A 231 -15.05 -21.15 -20.19
C VAL A 231 -16.18 -22.07 -20.67
N LYS A 232 -16.60 -21.93 -21.92
CA LYS A 232 -17.82 -22.58 -22.44
C LYS A 232 -17.75 -24.10 -22.39
N GLU A 233 -16.58 -24.68 -22.65
CA GLU A 233 -16.44 -26.12 -22.91
C GLU A 233 -16.42 -26.97 -21.63
N ASN A 234 -15.85 -26.46 -20.54
CA ASN A 234 -15.71 -27.19 -19.28
C ASN A 234 -16.46 -26.53 -18.11
N GLY A 235 -17.09 -25.38 -18.34
CA GLY A 235 -17.83 -24.64 -17.33
C GLY A 235 -16.95 -23.94 -16.29
N GLN A 236 -15.62 -23.90 -16.47
CA GLN A 236 -14.71 -23.21 -15.55
C GLN A 236 -15.12 -21.74 -15.39
N VAL A 237 -15.23 -21.29 -14.14
CA VAL A 237 -15.49 -19.89 -13.81
C VAL A 237 -14.16 -19.21 -13.52
N LEU A 238 -13.94 -18.06 -14.13
CA LEU A 238 -12.77 -17.22 -13.89
C LEU A 238 -13.19 -16.06 -13.00
N ALA A 239 -12.44 -15.81 -11.94
CA ALA A 239 -12.64 -14.67 -11.06
C ALA A 239 -11.29 -14.17 -10.56
N LYS A 240 -10.99 -12.89 -10.76
CA LYS A 240 -9.77 -12.26 -10.25
C LYS A 240 -10.01 -10.79 -9.93
N GLN A 241 -9.43 -10.34 -8.85
CA GLN A 241 -9.39 -8.92 -8.50
C GLN A 241 -7.95 -8.42 -8.55
N HIS A 242 -7.74 -7.26 -9.17
CA HIS A 242 -6.44 -6.62 -9.22
C HIS A 242 -6.56 -5.14 -8.88
N THR A 243 -5.81 -4.71 -7.88
CA THR A 243 -5.74 -3.32 -7.46
C THR A 243 -4.43 -2.72 -7.96
N PHE A 244 -4.51 -1.53 -8.55
CA PHE A 244 -3.34 -0.76 -8.96
C PHE A 244 -3.57 0.72 -8.63
N ARG A 245 -2.49 1.51 -8.65
CA ARG A 245 -2.54 2.92 -8.25
C ARG A 245 -1.96 3.81 -9.34
N LEU A 246 -2.61 4.95 -9.57
CA LEU A 246 -2.06 6.02 -10.40
C LEU A 246 -0.90 6.72 -9.66
N ARG A 247 0.28 6.73 -10.26
CA ARG A 247 1.45 7.43 -9.73
C ARG A 247 1.30 8.93 -9.89
N THR A 248 1.59 9.65 -8.83
CA THR A 248 1.77 11.10 -8.83
C THR A 248 3.25 11.42 -9.03
N PRO A 249 3.61 12.51 -9.72
CA PRO A 249 5.01 12.90 -9.88
C PRO A 249 5.59 13.38 -8.55
N ASP A 250 6.89 13.16 -8.37
CA ASP A 250 7.62 13.66 -7.19
C ASP A 250 7.97 15.14 -7.33
N LEU A 251 8.17 15.81 -6.19
CA LEU A 251 8.79 17.13 -6.14
C LEU A 251 10.30 16.98 -6.34
N SER A 252 10.87 17.80 -7.23
CA SER A 252 12.32 17.89 -7.36
C SER A 252 12.85 18.97 -6.42
N LEU A 253 13.73 18.58 -5.49
CA LEU A 253 14.38 19.50 -4.57
C LEU A 253 15.86 19.63 -4.95
N THR A 254 16.39 20.85 -4.90
CA THR A 254 17.81 21.12 -5.17
C THR A 254 18.34 22.16 -4.20
N LEU A 255 19.43 21.83 -3.51
CA LEU A 255 20.10 22.77 -2.62
C LEU A 255 20.93 23.76 -3.45
N LEU A 256 20.75 25.06 -3.23
CA LEU A 256 21.40 26.13 -4.02
C LEU A 256 22.66 26.70 -3.37
N GLY A 257 23.17 26.04 -2.33
CA GLY A 257 24.40 26.43 -1.65
C GLY A 257 24.83 25.38 -0.62
N ALA A 258 25.99 25.59 0.01
CA ALA A 258 26.40 24.73 1.11
C ALA A 258 25.50 24.97 2.34
N ALA A 259 25.15 23.89 3.05
CA ALA A 259 24.44 23.99 4.32
C ALA A 259 25.44 24.02 5.48
N VAL A 260 25.42 25.10 6.26
CA VAL A 260 26.28 25.27 7.45
C VAL A 260 25.39 25.64 8.63
N VAL A 261 25.66 25.06 9.81
CA VAL A 261 24.90 25.40 11.03
C VAL A 261 24.96 26.90 11.28
N GLY A 262 23.78 27.50 11.47
CA GLY A 262 23.62 28.93 11.76
C GLY A 262 23.73 29.86 10.55
N GLN A 263 23.96 29.34 9.35
CA GLN A 263 23.99 30.14 8.12
C GLN A 263 22.73 29.89 7.28
N GLU A 264 22.24 30.93 6.61
CA GLU A 264 21.12 30.81 5.69
C GLU A 264 21.53 29.98 4.46
N CYS A 265 20.66 29.04 4.09
CA CYS A 265 20.79 28.21 2.91
C CYS A 265 19.48 28.25 2.11
N GLU A 266 19.56 28.12 0.79
CA GLU A 266 18.40 28.16 -0.11
C GLU A 266 18.15 26.78 -0.73
N VAL A 267 16.89 26.37 -0.78
CA VAL A 267 16.42 25.20 -1.54
C VAL A 267 15.50 25.66 -2.67
N GLN A 268 15.70 25.10 -3.85
CA GLN A 268 14.79 25.16 -4.97
C GLN A 268 13.86 23.94 -4.94
N ILE A 269 12.56 24.18 -5.13
CA ILE A 269 11.54 23.14 -5.26
C ILE A 269 10.87 23.31 -6.63
N VAL A 270 10.91 22.27 -7.45
CA VAL A 270 10.32 22.26 -8.81
C VAL A 270 9.22 21.22 -8.86
N PHE A 271 8.08 21.60 -9.42
CA PHE A 271 6.93 20.73 -9.61
C PHE A 271 6.28 20.99 -10.97
N LYS A 272 5.94 19.92 -11.68
CA LYS A 272 5.12 19.99 -12.89
C LYS A 272 3.75 19.39 -12.60
N ASN A 273 2.69 20.18 -12.80
CA ASN A 273 1.32 19.70 -12.73
C ASN A 273 1.11 18.59 -13.78
N PRO A 274 0.83 17.33 -13.39
CA PRO A 274 0.61 16.24 -14.35
C PRO A 274 -0.79 16.27 -14.98
N LEU A 275 -1.70 17.08 -14.44
CA LEU A 275 -3.08 17.15 -14.90
C LEU A 275 -3.24 18.15 -16.04
N PRO A 276 -4.17 17.90 -16.98
CA PRO A 276 -4.56 18.88 -17.99
C PRO A 276 -5.45 20.01 -17.45
N VAL A 277 -5.72 20.03 -16.14
CA VAL A 277 -6.57 21.03 -15.47
C VAL A 277 -5.76 21.81 -14.42
N THR A 278 -6.21 23.01 -14.09
CA THR A 278 -5.63 23.84 -13.04
C THR A 278 -5.76 23.17 -11.67
N LEU A 279 -4.66 23.10 -10.92
CA LEU A 279 -4.68 22.83 -9.49
C LEU A 279 -5.00 24.12 -8.76
N THR A 280 -6.02 24.12 -7.90
CA THR A 280 -6.41 25.32 -7.17
C THR A 280 -5.93 25.30 -5.73
N ASN A 281 -5.71 26.47 -5.14
CA ASN A 281 -5.33 26.61 -3.73
C ASN A 281 -4.14 25.72 -3.32
N VAL A 282 -3.11 25.66 -4.16
CA VAL A 282 -1.96 24.79 -3.95
C VAL A 282 -1.16 25.25 -2.73
N VAL A 283 -0.91 24.30 -1.83
CA VAL A 283 -0.13 24.50 -0.61
C VAL A 283 1.07 23.55 -0.59
N PHE A 284 2.27 24.12 -0.46
CA PHE A 284 3.47 23.35 -0.16
C PHE A 284 3.74 23.34 1.34
N ARG A 285 4.22 22.21 1.86
CA ARG A 285 4.72 22.07 3.23
C ARG A 285 6.17 21.64 3.17
N LEU A 286 7.03 22.29 3.95
CA LEU A 286 8.46 22.03 4.00
C LEU A 286 8.87 21.76 5.45
N GLU A 287 9.54 20.63 5.69
CA GLU A 287 10.07 20.31 7.01
C GLU A 287 11.36 19.48 6.93
N GLY A 288 12.20 19.58 7.96
CA GLY A 288 13.40 18.77 8.07
C GLY A 288 13.97 18.84 9.49
N SER A 289 14.17 17.68 10.12
CA SER A 289 14.59 17.61 11.52
C SER A 289 15.97 18.24 11.72
N GLY A 290 16.04 19.42 12.35
CA GLY A 290 17.29 20.18 12.51
C GLY A 290 17.65 21.09 11.33
N LEU A 291 16.75 21.21 10.35
CA LEU A 291 16.87 22.09 9.18
C LEU A 291 15.76 23.16 9.18
N GLN A 292 14.51 22.72 9.20
CA GLN A 292 13.33 23.57 9.01
C GLN A 292 12.17 23.02 9.85
N ARG A 293 11.62 23.85 10.75
CA ARG A 293 10.33 23.55 11.38
C ARG A 293 9.23 23.53 10.32
N PRO A 294 8.12 22.80 10.49
CA PRO A 294 7.04 22.77 9.51
C PRO A 294 6.66 24.16 9.03
N LYS A 295 6.87 24.41 7.73
CA LYS A 295 6.62 25.69 7.05
C LYS A 295 5.57 25.48 5.97
N ILE A 296 4.56 26.34 5.95
CA ILE A 296 3.48 26.32 4.95
C ILE A 296 3.75 27.42 3.93
N LEU A 297 3.61 27.10 2.64
CA LEU A 297 3.80 28.01 1.52
C LEU A 297 2.55 27.96 0.64
N ASN A 298 1.79 29.06 0.62
CA ASN A 298 0.62 29.18 -0.23
C ASN A 298 1.07 29.69 -1.62
N VAL A 299 0.90 28.86 -2.65
CA VAL A 299 1.33 29.17 -4.02
C VAL A 299 0.18 29.70 -4.87
N GLY A 300 -1.06 29.37 -4.50
CA GLY A 300 -2.24 29.73 -5.29
C GLY A 300 -2.52 28.69 -6.36
N ASP A 301 -2.94 29.13 -7.55
CA ASP A 301 -3.33 28.21 -8.61
C ASP A 301 -2.15 27.87 -9.53
N ILE A 302 -2.09 26.61 -9.98
CA ILE A 302 -1.08 26.12 -10.94
C ILE A 302 -1.82 25.59 -12.17
N GLY A 303 -1.58 26.19 -13.34
CA GLY A 303 -2.22 25.83 -14.59
C GLY A 303 -1.99 24.37 -15.01
N GLY A 304 -2.88 23.86 -15.87
CA GLY A 304 -2.75 22.52 -16.44
C GLY A 304 -1.42 22.35 -17.17
N ASN A 305 -0.68 21.27 -16.85
CA ASN A 305 0.67 21.00 -17.38
C ASN A 305 1.75 22.06 -17.08
N GLU A 306 1.45 23.06 -16.25
CA GLU A 306 2.40 24.11 -15.87
C GLU A 306 3.50 23.57 -14.95
N THR A 307 4.69 24.17 -15.04
CA THR A 307 5.80 23.91 -14.12
C THR A 307 6.04 25.12 -13.24
N VAL A 308 6.06 24.91 -11.92
CA VAL A 308 6.38 25.94 -10.94
C VAL A 308 7.75 25.69 -10.34
N THR A 309 8.43 26.80 -10.02
CA THR A 309 9.72 26.78 -9.31
C THR A 309 9.61 27.71 -8.11
N LEU A 310 9.82 27.16 -6.92
CA LEU A 310 9.84 27.90 -5.66
C LEU A 310 11.26 27.94 -5.13
N ARG A 311 11.64 29.05 -4.50
CA ARG A 311 12.87 29.16 -3.73
C ARG A 311 12.53 29.45 -2.29
N GLN A 312 13.17 28.75 -1.37
CA GLN A 312 12.92 28.90 0.05
C GLN A 312 14.22 28.88 0.83
N THR A 313 14.38 29.84 1.74
CA THR A 313 15.50 29.87 2.65
C THR A 313 15.16 29.17 3.97
N PHE A 314 16.18 28.57 4.58
CA PHE A 314 16.16 27.95 5.90
C PHE A 314 17.54 28.04 6.55
N VAL A 315 17.59 27.92 7.88
CA VAL A 315 18.85 27.99 8.66
C VAL A 315 19.03 26.68 9.42
N PRO A 316 19.99 25.82 9.03
CA PRO A 316 20.26 24.58 9.75
C PRO A 316 20.70 24.82 11.19
N VAL A 317 20.22 24.00 12.12
CA VAL A 317 20.54 24.11 13.55
C VAL A 317 21.31 22.91 14.10
N ARG A 318 21.44 21.82 13.33
CA ARG A 318 22.23 20.64 13.71
C ARG A 318 23.09 20.15 12.56
N PRO A 319 24.37 19.82 12.81
CA PRO A 319 25.28 19.32 11.77
C PRO A 319 24.96 17.86 11.40
N GLY A 320 25.63 17.37 10.37
CA GLY A 320 25.58 16.00 9.87
C GLY A 320 24.54 15.77 8.76
N PRO A 321 24.37 14.52 8.31
CA PRO A 321 23.40 14.16 7.29
C PRO A 321 21.98 14.34 7.82
N ARG A 322 21.18 15.12 7.10
CA ARG A 322 19.77 15.44 7.40
C ARG A 322 18.91 15.24 6.16
N GLN A 323 17.60 15.21 6.35
CA GLN A 323 16.65 15.18 5.24
C GLN A 323 15.73 16.38 5.31
N LEU A 324 15.50 16.99 4.15
CA LEU A 324 14.49 18.01 3.93
C LEU A 324 13.41 17.39 3.06
N ILE A 325 12.17 17.46 3.53
CA ILE A 325 10.99 16.88 2.89
C ILE A 325 10.06 18.02 2.51
N ALA A 326 9.58 18.00 1.27
CA ALA A 326 8.49 18.84 0.82
C ALA A 326 7.29 17.97 0.44
N SER A 327 6.09 18.48 0.69
CA SER A 327 4.85 17.93 0.14
C SER A 327 4.01 19.03 -0.50
N LEU A 328 3.19 18.64 -1.47
CA LEU A 328 2.24 19.49 -2.16
C LEU A 328 0.85 18.93 -1.94
N ASP A 329 -0.09 19.80 -1.61
CA ASP A 329 -1.50 19.48 -1.42
C ASP A 329 -2.38 20.41 -2.25
N SER A 330 -3.37 19.84 -2.94
CA SER A 330 -4.40 20.56 -3.68
C SER A 330 -5.68 19.71 -3.77
N PRO A 331 -6.86 20.30 -3.96
CA PRO A 331 -8.10 19.54 -4.10
C PRO A 331 -8.11 18.55 -5.26
N GLN A 332 -7.40 18.84 -6.35
CA GLN A 332 -7.36 18.02 -7.56
C GLN A 332 -6.25 16.97 -7.55
N LEU A 333 -5.21 17.18 -6.73
CA LEU A 333 -4.02 16.35 -6.68
C LEU A 333 -3.48 16.28 -5.26
N SER A 334 -3.46 15.06 -4.71
CA SER A 334 -2.86 14.74 -3.41
C SER A 334 -1.60 13.88 -3.59
N GLN A 335 -0.86 13.67 -2.50
CA GLN A 335 0.25 12.71 -2.42
C GLN A 335 1.43 12.99 -3.36
N VAL A 336 1.72 14.27 -3.55
CA VAL A 336 2.94 14.73 -4.18
C VAL A 336 3.93 15.09 -3.08
N HIS A 337 5.12 14.48 -3.12
CA HIS A 337 6.16 14.74 -2.15
C HIS A 337 7.55 14.63 -2.79
N GLY A 338 8.55 15.15 -2.11
CA GLY A 338 9.94 15.00 -2.51
C GLY A 338 10.85 15.13 -1.31
N VAL A 339 12.02 14.52 -1.42
CA VAL A 339 13.02 14.50 -0.35
C VAL A 339 14.40 14.78 -0.93
N ILE A 340 15.21 15.52 -0.19
CA ILE A 340 16.63 15.71 -0.47
C ILE A 340 17.45 15.45 0.80
N GLN A 341 18.58 14.77 0.63
CA GLN A 341 19.60 14.68 1.67
C GLN A 341 20.41 15.97 1.71
N VAL A 342 20.58 16.53 2.90
CA VAL A 342 21.34 17.75 3.16
C VAL A 342 22.45 17.41 4.13
N ASP A 343 23.69 17.47 3.68
CA ASP A 343 24.86 17.30 4.53
C ASP A 343 25.26 18.66 5.13
N VAL A 344 24.98 18.83 6.43
CA VAL A 344 25.17 20.11 7.11
C VAL A 344 26.54 20.16 7.78
N ALA A 345 27.38 21.11 7.39
CA ALA A 345 28.66 21.37 8.03
C ALA A 345 28.48 22.05 9.40
N PRO A 346 29.35 21.78 10.39
CA PRO A 346 29.35 22.50 11.66
C PRO A 346 29.63 24.00 11.47
N ALA A 347 29.18 24.83 12.41
CA ALA A 347 29.47 26.26 12.39
C ALA A 347 31.00 26.50 12.45
N ALA A 348 31.48 27.52 11.74
CA ALA A 348 32.88 27.92 11.79
C ALA A 348 33.19 28.54 13.17
N GLY A 349 33.92 27.80 14.01
CA GLY A 349 34.24 28.16 15.40
C GLY A 349 33.73 27.12 16.36
N GLY A 350 34.57 26.12 16.67
CA GLY A 350 34.24 25.01 17.56
C GLY A 350 33.90 25.46 18.97
N GLY A 351 32.61 25.66 19.24
CA GLY A 351 32.04 25.63 20.58
C GLY A 351 31.46 24.23 20.80
N VAL A 352 32.04 23.49 21.73
CA VAL A 352 31.46 22.25 22.25
C VAL A 352 30.03 22.57 22.70
N PHE A 353 29.02 22.03 22.02
CA PHE A 353 27.70 21.94 22.62
C PHE A 353 27.83 20.96 23.78
N SER A 354 27.97 21.50 25.00
CA SER A 354 27.78 20.70 26.21
C SER A 354 26.39 20.06 26.13
N ASP A 355 26.31 18.77 26.40
CA ASP A 355 25.06 18.05 26.67
C ASP A 355 24.32 18.74 27.82
N ALA A 356 23.59 19.80 27.52
CA ALA A 356 22.58 20.34 28.40
C ALA A 356 21.42 19.34 28.33
N ARG A 357 21.48 18.35 29.23
CA ARG A 357 20.29 17.62 29.68
C ARG A 357 19.29 18.66 30.15
N GLY A 358 18.42 19.10 29.23
CA GLY A 358 17.27 19.94 29.53
C GLY A 358 16.37 19.17 30.48
N ASN A 359 16.47 19.52 31.76
CA ASN A 359 15.58 19.02 32.79
C ASN A 359 14.23 19.76 32.61
N SER A 360 13.41 19.31 31.66
CA SER A 360 12.05 19.83 31.48
C SER A 360 11.13 19.24 32.56
N ARG A 361 11.26 19.74 33.79
CA ARG A 361 10.14 19.75 34.73
C ARG A 361 9.31 21.02 34.47
N SER A 362 8.52 20.99 33.42
CA SER A 362 7.34 21.85 33.30
C SER A 362 6.13 20.94 33.46
N GLY A 363 5.57 20.94 34.68
CA GLY A 363 4.29 20.31 34.94
C GLY A 363 3.20 21.08 34.21
N GLU A 364 2.81 20.59 33.05
CA GLU A 364 1.55 20.94 32.43
C GLU A 364 0.62 19.74 32.59
N THR A 365 -0.25 19.82 33.59
CA THR A 365 -1.42 18.97 33.75
C THR A 365 -2.33 19.16 32.54
N ILE A 366 -2.48 18.11 31.74
CA ILE A 366 -3.48 18.01 30.68
C ILE A 366 -4.85 17.87 31.35
N PRO A 367 -5.81 18.80 31.20
CA PRO A 367 -7.15 18.62 31.73
C PRO A 367 -7.90 17.58 30.88
N MET A 368 -8.25 16.45 31.50
CA MET A 368 -9.21 15.51 30.92
C MET A 368 -10.60 16.16 30.91
N ALA A 369 -11.16 16.35 29.72
CA ALA A 369 -12.55 16.75 29.55
C ALA A 369 -13.46 15.59 29.98
N SER A 370 -14.26 15.82 31.02
CA SER A 370 -15.36 14.95 31.43
C SER A 370 -16.42 14.91 30.33
N ARG A 371 -16.70 13.72 29.79
CA ARG A 371 -17.91 13.49 28.97
C ARG A 371 -19.13 13.60 29.87
N GLY A 372 -19.93 14.65 29.65
CA GLY A 372 -21.27 14.77 30.21
C GLY A 372 -22.19 13.75 29.56
N GLU A 373 -22.97 13.09 30.42
CA GLU A 373 -24.15 12.32 30.03
C GLU A 373 -25.25 13.27 29.52
N ALA A 374 -25.82 12.92 28.38
CA ALA A 374 -27.19 13.24 27.99
C ALA A 374 -27.68 12.16 27.02
#